data_AF-A0A1Y5F4B1-F1
#
_entry.id   AF-A0A1Y5F4B1-F1
#
_cell.length_a   1.000
_cell.length_b   1.000
_cell.length_c   1.000
_cell.angle_alpha   90.00
_cell.angle_beta   90.00
_cell.angle_gamma   90.00
#
_symmetry.space_group_name_H-M   'P 1'
#
loop_
_entity.id
_entity.type
_entity.pdbx_description
1 polymer ?
#
loop_
_entity_poly.entity_id
_entity_poly.type
_entity_poly.pdbx_seq_one_letter_code
_entity_poly.pdbx_strand_id
1 'polypeptide(L)'
;MKFLRLLLFFFSYSAWCCEVVDITSEASVAFRQALIGNSDNSGVRVAFNGMKEMNNRHGLGGVNSSLDVYQKNLCNKLNSSEFKKSNPNVNVKITKTDFKGYFITCTPKSTCGGAIEVAVSKVPKPRFPDLSPQKLSELKAKPGYLPDSEVFNIFTSEGANYQESYIKARAKATYTNVTEPLHEFIDKEMKQGISRATSSMGLEAQDPKFMSKLSKEIEVFRSTGMGDVDKNFKQLINGLDSLMETPFANSDDIEKELSRAFTAKNSANALGYSTSTAQTGDDLFIVIKKGDGVEKIVGADARGLGVTNMTTRLTEYLSVTGGGASGFKSMTEVFKTSKGAMLKADKLMEKSLSTYNDIIVKELKNANAKGIDHILGIAHEKYAKMVELDPELMQIRGGAIDDCGPDNKLIMNRVTAIHNRLKLFEKAGLDGIFGASCLGTEYLLRLRGLK
;
A
#
# COMPACT_ATOMS: atom_id res chain seq x y z
N MET A 1 4.54 -57.74 -42.35
CA MET A 1 5.25 -57.94 -41.06
C MET A 1 6.72 -57.55 -41.23
N LYS A 2 7.24 -56.74 -40.30
CA LYS A 2 8.59 -56.14 -40.18
C LYS A 2 8.75 -54.73 -40.78
N PHE A 3 9.54 -53.94 -40.06
CA PHE A 3 9.79 -52.48 -40.10
C PHE A 3 8.74 -51.67 -39.34
N LEU A 4 9.03 -50.94 -38.25
CA LEU A 4 10.30 -50.43 -37.75
C LEU A 4 10.12 -50.05 -36.27
N ARG A 5 10.99 -50.60 -35.40
CA ARG A 5 11.24 -50.10 -34.05
C ARG A 5 11.93 -48.74 -34.17
N LEU A 6 11.24 -47.65 -33.87
CA LEU A 6 11.87 -46.38 -33.45
C LEU A 6 10.80 -45.44 -32.86
N LEU A 7 10.44 -45.66 -31.60
CA LEU A 7 9.77 -44.64 -30.78
C LEU A 7 10.31 -44.76 -29.36
N LEU A 8 11.62 -44.54 -29.29
CA LEU A 8 12.37 -44.23 -28.10
C LEU A 8 12.19 -42.73 -27.81
N PHE A 9 11.91 -42.42 -26.55
CA PHE A 9 12.11 -41.12 -25.92
C PHE A 9 11.28 -39.93 -26.41
N PHE A 10 9.97 -39.96 -26.18
CA PHE A 10 9.28 -38.77 -25.67
C PHE A 10 9.06 -38.94 -24.16
N PHE A 11 10.16 -39.04 -23.41
CA PHE A 11 10.15 -38.48 -22.06
C PHE A 11 10.01 -36.98 -22.28
N SER A 12 8.78 -36.50 -22.12
CA SER A 12 8.51 -35.11 -21.82
C SER A 12 9.29 -34.74 -20.57
N TYR A 13 10.55 -34.32 -20.77
CA TYR A 13 11.16 -33.28 -19.97
C TYR A 13 10.28 -32.04 -20.17
N SER A 14 9.11 -32.03 -19.54
CA SER A 14 8.53 -30.77 -19.09
C SER A 14 9.61 -30.17 -18.21
N ALA A 15 10.33 -29.20 -18.75
CA ALA A 15 11.10 -28.29 -17.93
C ALA A 15 10.09 -27.76 -16.91
N TRP A 16 10.21 -28.23 -15.66
CA TRP A 16 9.45 -27.69 -14.54
C TRP A 16 9.92 -26.25 -14.36
N CYS A 17 9.32 -25.35 -15.14
CA CYS A 17 9.42 -23.93 -14.91
C CYS A 17 8.92 -23.70 -13.49
N CYS A 18 9.77 -23.08 -12.67
CA CYS A 18 9.36 -22.59 -11.38
C CYS A 18 8.19 -21.63 -11.58
N GLU A 19 7.01 -22.00 -11.06
CA GLU A 19 5.81 -21.17 -11.16
C GLU A 19 5.74 -20.24 -9.95
N VAL A 20 5.91 -18.94 -10.20
CA VAL A 20 5.60 -17.92 -9.20
C VAL A 20 4.09 -17.69 -9.27
N VAL A 21 3.40 -18.03 -8.19
CA VAL A 21 1.96 -17.78 -8.08
C VAL A 21 1.77 -16.31 -7.70
N ASP A 22 1.40 -15.48 -8.67
CA ASP A 22 1.11 -14.07 -8.47
C ASP A 22 -0.34 -13.89 -8.01
N ILE A 23 -0.52 -13.51 -6.74
CA ILE A 23 -1.84 -13.26 -6.14
C ILE A 23 -2.07 -11.77 -5.90
N THR A 24 -1.32 -10.89 -6.56
CA THR A 24 -1.47 -9.43 -6.42
C THR A 24 -2.70 -8.88 -7.17
N SER A 25 -3.36 -9.67 -8.01
CA SER A 25 -4.59 -9.30 -8.72
C SER A 25 -5.86 -9.33 -7.84
N GLU A 26 -6.89 -8.57 -8.23
CA GLU A 26 -8.23 -8.59 -7.59
C GLU A 26 -8.85 -10.00 -7.61
N ALA A 27 -8.70 -10.72 -8.73
CA ALA A 27 -9.20 -12.09 -8.87
C ALA A 27 -8.65 -13.05 -7.80
N SER A 28 -7.56 -12.67 -7.12
CA SER A 28 -6.92 -13.46 -6.08
C SER A 28 -7.20 -12.95 -4.66
N VAL A 29 -8.11 -11.99 -4.44
CA VAL A 29 -8.43 -11.45 -3.09
C VAL A 29 -8.78 -12.56 -2.11
N ALA A 30 -9.68 -13.48 -2.48
CA ALA A 30 -10.07 -14.60 -1.63
C ALA A 30 -8.87 -15.50 -1.29
N PHE A 31 -7.96 -15.72 -2.25
CA PHE A 31 -6.77 -16.52 -2.01
C PHE A 31 -5.74 -15.79 -1.13
N ARG A 32 -5.56 -14.48 -1.31
CA ARG A 32 -4.76 -13.64 -0.40
C ARG A 32 -5.32 -13.66 1.01
N GLN A 33 -6.64 -13.48 1.17
CA GLN A 33 -7.30 -13.53 2.47
C GLN A 33 -7.11 -14.89 3.14
N ALA A 34 -7.24 -15.98 2.38
CA ALA A 34 -6.99 -17.33 2.88
C ALA A 34 -5.52 -17.51 3.31
N LEU A 35 -4.55 -17.01 2.53
CA LEU A 35 -3.14 -17.07 2.89
C LEU A 35 -2.83 -16.26 4.15
N ILE A 36 -3.35 -15.03 4.24
CA ILE A 36 -3.19 -14.14 5.38
C ILE A 36 -3.86 -14.72 6.62
N GLY A 37 -5.04 -15.32 6.49
CA GLY A 37 -5.80 -15.90 7.59
C GLY A 37 -5.35 -17.30 8.03
N ASN A 38 -4.47 -17.96 7.28
CA ASN A 38 -4.03 -19.31 7.59
C ASN A 38 -2.84 -19.31 8.54
N SER A 39 -3.08 -19.72 9.80
CA SER A 39 -2.08 -19.81 10.85
C SER A 39 -1.07 -20.94 10.69
N ASP A 40 -1.34 -21.91 9.80
CA ASP A 40 -0.62 -23.18 9.75
C ASP A 40 0.38 -23.24 8.59
N ASN A 41 0.40 -22.22 7.73
CA ASN A 41 1.28 -22.17 6.56
C ASN A 41 2.60 -21.48 6.90
N SER A 42 3.51 -22.21 7.57
CA SER A 42 4.88 -21.73 7.79
C SER A 42 5.61 -21.49 6.48
N GLY A 43 6.53 -20.52 6.50
CA GLY A 43 7.29 -20.16 5.31
C GLY A 43 8.26 -19.02 5.56
N VAL A 44 8.96 -18.65 4.49
CA VAL A 44 9.95 -17.58 4.49
C VAL A 44 9.42 -16.39 3.71
N ARG A 45 9.36 -15.24 4.37
CA ARG A 45 9.14 -13.95 3.72
C ARG A 45 10.45 -13.47 3.13
N VAL A 46 10.47 -13.19 1.84
CA VAL A 46 11.52 -12.42 1.16
C VAL A 46 10.97 -11.02 0.97
N ALA A 47 11.44 -10.04 1.73
CA ALA A 47 10.96 -8.66 1.70
C ALA A 47 11.95 -7.72 1.00
N PHE A 48 11.41 -6.79 0.22
CA PHE A 48 12.14 -5.72 -0.44
C PHE A 48 11.99 -4.43 0.36
N ASN A 49 13.10 -3.93 0.89
CA ASN A 49 13.18 -2.64 1.54
C ASN A 49 13.84 -1.62 0.62
N GLY A 50 13.43 -0.35 0.71
CA GLY A 50 13.93 0.74 -0.15
C GLY A 50 13.20 0.85 -1.49
N MET A 51 12.05 0.18 -1.66
CA MET A 51 11.28 0.19 -2.91
C MET A 51 10.81 1.59 -3.32
N LYS A 52 10.39 2.43 -2.36
CA LYS A 52 9.93 3.80 -2.63
C LYS A 52 11.08 4.64 -3.18
N GLU A 53 12.24 4.58 -2.54
CA GLU A 53 13.45 5.28 -2.93
C GLU A 53 13.94 4.81 -4.31
N MET A 54 13.91 3.50 -4.57
CA MET A 54 14.26 2.95 -5.87
C MET A 54 13.31 3.42 -6.97
N ASN A 55 11.99 3.44 -6.70
CA ASN A 55 11.00 3.96 -7.63
C ASN A 55 11.25 5.45 -7.94
N ASN A 56 11.59 6.27 -6.93
CA ASN A 56 11.88 7.68 -7.14
C ASN A 56 13.17 7.92 -7.96
N ARG A 57 14.18 7.06 -7.78
CA ARG A 57 15.46 7.15 -8.49
C ARG A 57 15.36 6.65 -9.93
N HIS A 58 14.88 5.42 -10.11
CA HIS A 58 14.99 4.66 -11.37
C HIS A 58 13.71 4.59 -12.17
N GLY A 59 12.62 5.00 -11.53
CA GLY A 59 11.28 4.80 -12.01
C GLY A 59 10.81 3.36 -11.91
N LEU A 60 9.51 3.19 -11.69
CA LEU A 60 8.94 1.87 -11.41
C LEU A 60 9.06 0.90 -12.58
N GLY A 61 9.10 1.38 -13.83
CA GLY A 61 9.37 0.51 -14.98
C GLY A 61 10.75 -0.16 -14.87
N GLY A 62 11.78 0.63 -14.56
CA GLY A 62 13.14 0.14 -14.33
C GLY A 62 13.24 -0.77 -13.11
N VAL A 63 12.59 -0.39 -12.01
CA VAL A 63 12.53 -1.22 -10.79
C VAL A 63 11.84 -2.56 -11.07
N ASN A 64 10.66 -2.56 -11.70
CA ASN A 64 9.92 -3.77 -12.02
C ASN A 64 10.73 -4.70 -12.94
N SER A 65 11.35 -4.18 -14.00
CA SER A 65 12.21 -5.00 -14.86
C SER A 65 13.38 -5.63 -14.09
N SER A 66 13.96 -4.89 -13.14
CA SER A 66 15.04 -5.40 -12.28
C SER A 66 14.54 -6.50 -11.33
N LEU A 67 13.33 -6.34 -10.80
CA LEU A 67 12.68 -7.34 -9.94
C LEU A 67 12.22 -8.57 -10.70
N ASP A 68 11.81 -8.44 -11.97
CA ASP A 68 11.47 -9.58 -12.83
C ASP A 68 12.71 -10.45 -13.10
N VAL A 69 13.88 -9.81 -13.31
CA VAL A 69 15.16 -10.53 -13.43
C VAL A 69 15.49 -11.23 -12.11
N TYR A 70 15.34 -10.55 -10.98
CA TYR A 70 15.54 -11.17 -9.67
C TYR A 70 14.58 -12.35 -9.44
N GLN A 71 13.31 -12.23 -9.81
CA GLN A 71 12.30 -13.30 -9.70
C GLN A 71 12.74 -14.54 -10.49
N LYS A 72 13.20 -14.35 -11.73
CA LYS A 72 13.73 -15.43 -12.57
C LYS A 72 14.95 -16.09 -11.92
N ASN A 73 15.89 -15.30 -11.39
CA ASN A 73 17.08 -15.81 -10.73
C ASN A 73 16.75 -16.59 -9.44
N LEU A 74 15.82 -16.08 -8.63
CA LEU A 74 15.31 -16.76 -7.44
C LEU A 74 14.69 -18.11 -7.81
N CYS A 75 13.81 -18.12 -8.83
CA CYS A 75 13.22 -19.34 -9.35
C CYS A 75 14.27 -20.36 -9.81
N ASN A 76 15.25 -19.91 -10.60
CA ASN A 76 16.32 -20.76 -11.11
C ASN A 76 17.16 -21.33 -9.98
N LYS A 77 17.43 -20.54 -8.93
CA LYS A 77 18.21 -21.00 -7.78
C LYS A 77 17.47 -22.09 -7.00
N LEU A 78 16.18 -21.88 -6.73
CA LEU A 78 15.34 -22.83 -6.00
C LEU A 78 15.02 -24.10 -6.81
N ASN A 79 15.05 -24.04 -8.14
CA ASN A 79 14.92 -25.22 -8.99
C ASN A 79 16.25 -25.84 -9.43
N SER A 80 17.39 -25.25 -9.05
CA SER A 80 18.71 -25.71 -9.47
C SER A 80 19.01 -27.14 -9.00
N SER A 81 19.80 -27.87 -9.78
CA SER A 81 20.28 -29.20 -9.38
C SER A 81 21.07 -29.16 -8.07
N GLU A 82 21.78 -28.07 -7.78
CA GLU A 82 22.48 -27.87 -6.50
C GLU A 82 21.48 -27.85 -5.34
N PHE A 83 20.45 -27.00 -5.44
CA PHE A 83 19.42 -26.90 -4.40
C PHE A 83 18.68 -28.23 -4.22
N LYS A 84 18.26 -28.88 -5.32
CA LYS A 84 17.57 -30.16 -5.29
C LYS A 84 18.45 -31.30 -4.77
N LYS A 85 19.76 -31.31 -5.04
CA LYS A 85 20.67 -32.32 -4.48
C LYS A 85 20.81 -32.17 -2.96
N SER A 86 20.91 -30.94 -2.48
CA SER A 86 20.98 -30.66 -1.03
C SER A 86 19.63 -30.84 -0.33
N ASN A 87 18.52 -30.78 -1.07
CA ASN A 87 17.15 -30.83 -0.55
C ASN A 87 16.25 -31.75 -1.40
N PRO A 88 16.55 -33.06 -1.52
CA PRO A 88 15.97 -33.95 -2.52
C PRO A 88 14.46 -34.19 -2.39
N ASN A 89 13.88 -33.91 -1.23
CA ASN A 89 12.46 -34.12 -0.94
C ASN A 89 11.71 -32.79 -0.71
N VAL A 90 12.31 -31.65 -1.06
CA VAL A 90 11.72 -30.34 -0.80
C VAL A 90 11.07 -29.80 -2.06
N ASN A 91 9.74 -29.67 -2.02
CA ASN A 91 8.98 -28.94 -3.02
C ASN A 91 8.76 -27.51 -2.54
N VAL A 92 9.13 -26.53 -3.37
CA VAL A 92 9.04 -25.11 -3.04
C VAL A 92 7.92 -24.46 -3.84
N LYS A 93 7.11 -23.63 -3.18
CA LYS A 93 6.12 -22.76 -3.82
C LYS A 93 6.46 -21.30 -3.52
N ILE A 94 6.61 -20.51 -4.57
CA ILE A 94 6.85 -19.07 -4.46
C ILE A 94 5.53 -18.36 -4.73
N THR A 95 5.06 -17.57 -3.77
CA THR A 95 3.84 -16.78 -3.88
C THR A 95 4.19 -15.31 -3.82
N LYS A 96 3.81 -14.53 -4.83
CA LYS A 96 3.94 -13.08 -4.79
C LYS A 96 2.68 -12.49 -4.20
N THR A 97 2.77 -12.02 -2.96
CA THR A 97 1.62 -11.60 -2.14
C THR A 97 1.34 -10.11 -2.24
N ASP A 98 2.36 -9.32 -2.56
CA ASP A 98 2.34 -7.87 -2.69
C ASP A 98 3.53 -7.39 -3.55
N PHE A 99 3.64 -6.07 -3.75
CA PHE A 99 4.80 -5.46 -4.44
C PHE A 99 6.05 -5.34 -3.56
N LYS A 100 5.97 -5.71 -2.29
CA LYS A 100 7.04 -5.60 -1.29
C LYS A 100 7.79 -6.94 -1.12
N GLY A 101 7.48 -7.98 -1.91
CA GLY A 101 8.26 -9.21 -1.94
C GLY A 101 7.47 -10.50 -2.15
N TYR A 102 8.04 -11.63 -1.70
CA TYR A 102 7.52 -12.98 -1.90
C TYR A 102 7.31 -13.71 -0.58
N PHE A 103 6.38 -14.64 -0.56
CA PHE A 103 6.22 -15.63 0.49
C PHE A 103 6.50 -17.03 -0.08
N ILE A 104 7.45 -17.73 0.52
CA ILE A 104 7.94 -19.03 0.04
C ILE A 104 7.53 -20.10 1.05
N THR A 105 6.78 -21.10 0.58
CA THR A 105 6.39 -22.27 1.38
C THR A 105 7.02 -23.54 0.83
N CYS A 106 7.13 -24.57 1.67
CA CYS A 106 7.85 -25.79 1.36
C CYS A 106 7.08 -27.02 1.83
N THR A 107 7.22 -28.13 1.10
CA THR A 107 6.73 -29.45 1.50
C THR A 107 7.90 -30.44 1.52
N PRO A 108 8.25 -31.04 2.67
CA PRO A 108 7.62 -30.90 3.99
C PRO A 108 7.94 -29.55 4.69
N LYS A 109 7.00 -29.04 5.48
CA LYS A 109 7.06 -27.70 6.12
C LYS A 109 8.30 -27.46 6.99
N SER A 110 8.80 -28.51 7.65
CA SER A 110 9.97 -28.45 8.57
C SER A 110 11.28 -28.05 7.90
N THR A 111 11.32 -27.98 6.56
CA THR A 111 12.54 -27.70 5.79
C THR A 111 12.63 -26.28 5.26
N CYS A 112 11.67 -25.41 5.63
CA CYS A 112 11.45 -24.18 4.88
C CYS A 112 12.38 -23.02 5.24
N GLY A 113 12.77 -22.84 6.50
CA GLY A 113 13.66 -21.74 6.90
C GLY A 113 15.05 -21.78 6.28
N GLY A 114 15.96 -22.51 6.93
CA GLY A 114 17.39 -22.40 6.66
C GLY A 114 17.81 -22.65 5.21
N ALA A 115 17.19 -23.62 4.52
CA ALA A 115 17.52 -23.92 3.13
C ALA A 115 17.11 -22.79 2.17
N ILE A 116 15.94 -22.18 2.37
CA ILE A 116 15.46 -21.08 1.53
C ILE A 116 16.25 -19.82 1.81
N GLU A 117 16.53 -19.49 3.06
CA GLU A 117 17.32 -18.30 3.40
C GLU A 117 18.74 -18.37 2.79
N VAL A 118 19.39 -19.54 2.86
CA VAL A 118 20.70 -19.77 2.20
C VAL A 118 20.59 -19.71 0.69
N ALA A 119 19.50 -20.20 0.09
CA ALA A 119 19.30 -20.10 -1.35
C ALA A 119 19.10 -18.65 -1.80
N VAL A 120 18.27 -17.89 -1.08
CA VAL A 120 17.96 -16.47 -1.36
C VAL A 120 19.21 -15.60 -1.23
N SER A 121 20.06 -15.83 -0.21
CA SER A 121 21.29 -15.05 -0.02
C SER A 121 22.32 -15.24 -1.15
N LYS A 122 22.23 -16.35 -1.90
CA LYS A 122 23.05 -16.63 -3.09
C LYS A 122 22.45 -16.05 -4.38
N VAL A 123 21.23 -15.49 -4.35
CA VAL A 123 20.63 -14.84 -5.52
C VAL A 123 21.25 -13.45 -5.66
N PRO A 124 21.79 -13.09 -6.84
CA PRO A 124 22.30 -11.74 -7.06
C PRO A 124 21.22 -10.69 -6.78
N LYS A 125 21.58 -9.63 -6.03
CA LYS A 125 20.67 -8.51 -5.78
C LYS A 125 20.20 -7.90 -7.12
N PRO A 126 18.98 -7.33 -7.20
CA PRO A 126 18.51 -6.61 -8.37
C PRO A 126 19.51 -5.53 -8.78
N ARG A 127 19.79 -5.44 -10.08
CA ARG A 127 20.58 -4.36 -10.65
C ARG A 127 19.63 -3.38 -11.33
N PHE A 128 19.53 -2.18 -10.77
CA PHE A 128 18.70 -1.11 -11.31
C PHE A 128 19.37 -0.45 -12.53
N PRO A 129 18.58 0.15 -13.45
CA PRO A 129 19.13 0.88 -14.58
C PRO A 129 20.07 2.00 -14.15
N ASP A 130 21.09 2.29 -14.96
CA ASP A 130 22.00 3.39 -14.67
C ASP A 130 21.24 4.74 -14.75
N LEU A 131 21.48 5.61 -13.77
CA LEU A 131 20.94 6.96 -13.77
C LEU A 131 21.68 7.83 -14.79
N SER A 132 20.98 8.80 -15.37
CA SER A 132 21.66 9.81 -16.20
C SER A 132 22.71 10.56 -15.37
N PRO A 133 23.83 11.01 -15.97
CA PRO A 133 24.88 11.74 -15.24
C PRO A 133 24.35 12.95 -14.46
N GLN A 134 23.39 13.67 -15.04
CA GLN A 134 22.73 14.81 -14.40
C GLN A 134 21.94 14.39 -13.15
N LYS A 135 21.03 13.40 -13.26
CA LYS A 135 20.23 12.93 -12.12
C LYS A 135 21.10 12.34 -11.01
N LEU A 136 22.18 11.65 -11.38
CA LEU A 136 23.15 11.12 -10.42
C LEU A 136 23.88 12.26 -9.70
N SER A 137 24.29 13.31 -10.40
CA SER A 137 24.93 14.50 -9.80
C SER A 137 23.99 15.23 -8.85
N GLU A 138 22.72 15.42 -9.23
CA GLU A 138 21.69 16.03 -8.39
C GLU A 138 21.44 15.23 -7.11
N LEU A 139 21.37 13.90 -7.19
CA LEU A 139 21.20 13.04 -6.02
C LEU A 139 22.42 13.06 -5.11
N LYS A 140 23.64 13.00 -5.66
CA LYS A 140 24.89 13.05 -4.89
C LYS A 140 25.10 14.37 -4.15
N ALA A 141 24.53 15.46 -4.66
CA ALA A 141 24.57 16.76 -3.99
C ALA A 141 23.63 16.85 -2.77
N LYS A 142 22.69 15.92 -2.59
CA LYS A 142 21.79 15.91 -1.43
C LYS A 142 22.51 15.39 -0.18
N PRO A 143 22.42 16.08 0.98
CA PRO A 143 22.89 15.54 2.25
C PRO A 143 22.27 14.16 2.52
N GLY A 144 23.11 13.18 2.92
CA GLY A 144 22.64 11.83 3.21
C GLY A 144 22.42 10.94 1.97
N TYR A 145 22.99 11.28 0.81
CA TYR A 145 22.98 10.39 -0.34
C TYR A 145 23.62 9.03 0.00
N LEU A 146 22.87 7.96 -0.23
CA LEU A 146 23.34 6.58 -0.16
C LEU A 146 23.27 5.94 -1.57
N PRO A 147 24.26 5.14 -1.99
CA PRO A 147 24.19 4.38 -3.23
C PRO A 147 23.06 3.34 -3.18
N ASP A 148 22.58 2.88 -4.34
CA ASP A 148 21.43 1.96 -4.40
C ASP A 148 21.65 0.66 -3.63
N SER A 149 22.90 0.18 -3.54
CA SER A 149 23.28 -1.00 -2.77
C SER A 149 23.06 -0.88 -1.26
N GLU A 150 23.02 0.36 -0.76
CA GLU A 150 22.78 0.69 0.65
C GLU A 150 21.32 1.03 0.91
N VAL A 151 20.61 1.54 -0.10
CA VAL A 151 19.18 1.87 0.00
C VAL A 151 18.30 0.64 -0.19
N PHE A 152 18.57 -0.18 -1.22
CA PHE A 152 17.77 -1.36 -1.53
C PHE A 152 18.32 -2.59 -0.83
N ASN A 153 17.51 -3.16 0.06
CA ASN A 153 17.88 -4.34 0.83
C ASN A 153 16.84 -5.43 0.72
N ILE A 154 17.30 -6.67 0.71
CA ILE A 154 16.45 -7.87 0.72
C ILE A 154 16.61 -8.52 2.08
N PHE A 155 15.49 -8.68 2.78
CA PHE A 155 15.44 -9.36 4.06
C PHE A 155 14.71 -10.67 3.92
N THR A 156 15.26 -11.73 4.49
CA THR A 156 14.53 -12.97 4.71
C THR A 156 14.14 -13.11 6.16
N SER A 157 12.95 -13.67 6.38
CA SER A 157 12.53 -14.10 7.71
C SER A 157 11.57 -15.28 7.66
N GLU A 158 11.87 -16.29 8.46
CA GLU A 158 10.97 -17.41 8.74
C GLU A 158 9.95 -17.07 9.83
N GLY A 159 8.70 -17.52 9.61
CA GLY A 159 7.62 -17.41 10.60
C GLY A 159 6.72 -18.64 10.58
N ALA A 160 5.93 -18.81 11.64
CA ALA A 160 4.95 -19.89 11.71
C ALA A 160 3.83 -19.74 10.67
N ASN A 161 3.62 -18.52 10.18
CA ASN A 161 2.70 -18.19 9.08
C ASN A 161 3.15 -16.95 8.29
N TYR A 162 2.37 -16.59 7.26
CA TYR A 162 2.61 -15.41 6.43
C TYR A 162 2.68 -14.12 7.25
N GLN A 163 1.75 -13.94 8.20
CA GLN A 163 1.64 -12.68 8.95
C GLN A 163 2.84 -12.48 9.88
N GLU A 164 3.29 -13.53 10.55
CA GLU A 164 4.46 -13.47 11.44
C GLU A 164 5.75 -13.22 10.64
N SER A 165 5.96 -13.96 9.55
CA SER A 165 7.13 -13.76 8.68
C SER A 165 7.13 -12.37 8.04
N TYR A 166 5.96 -11.82 7.70
CA TYR A 166 5.81 -10.43 7.22
C TYR A 166 6.31 -9.42 8.25
N ILE A 167 5.81 -9.48 9.48
CA ILE A 167 6.22 -8.53 10.53
C ILE A 167 7.69 -8.72 10.88
N LYS A 168 8.19 -9.94 11.02
CA LYS A 168 9.62 -10.16 11.30
C LYS A 168 10.53 -9.61 10.21
N ALA A 169 10.17 -9.76 8.95
CA ALA A 169 10.97 -9.20 7.85
C ALA A 169 11.01 -7.67 7.88
N ARG A 170 9.90 -7.01 8.25
CA ARG A 170 9.87 -5.56 8.48
C ARG A 170 10.64 -5.17 9.73
N ALA A 171 10.49 -5.94 10.80
CA ALA A 171 11.23 -5.70 12.03
C ALA A 171 12.73 -5.76 11.77
N LYS A 172 13.23 -6.71 10.99
CA LYS A 172 14.65 -6.82 10.61
C LYS A 172 15.16 -5.63 9.79
N ALA A 173 14.29 -4.96 9.04
CA ALA A 173 14.65 -3.76 8.27
C ALA A 173 14.82 -2.52 9.16
N THR A 174 14.11 -2.48 10.29
CA THR A 174 14.02 -1.30 11.17
C THR A 174 14.77 -1.49 12.51
N TYR A 175 14.86 -2.72 12.98
CA TYR A 175 15.40 -3.14 14.28
C TYR A 175 16.52 -4.17 14.06
N THR A 176 17.64 -3.97 14.76
CA THR A 176 18.87 -4.75 14.51
C THR A 176 18.80 -6.20 14.93
N ASN A 177 17.95 -6.58 15.90
CA ASN A 177 17.68 -7.98 16.26
C ASN A 177 16.38 -8.13 17.05
N VAL A 178 15.56 -9.11 16.69
CA VAL A 178 14.37 -9.54 17.45
C VAL A 178 14.69 -10.88 18.11
N THR A 179 14.99 -10.87 19.41
CA THR A 179 15.39 -12.08 20.16
C THR A 179 14.29 -12.63 21.07
N GLU A 180 13.35 -11.77 21.46
CA GLU A 180 12.19 -12.12 22.27
C GLU A 180 11.06 -12.68 21.38
N PRO A 181 10.06 -13.39 21.93
CA PRO A 181 8.84 -13.73 21.20
C PRO A 181 8.25 -12.48 20.53
N LEU A 182 7.88 -12.58 19.26
CA LEU A 182 7.58 -11.40 18.44
C LEU A 182 6.49 -10.50 19.04
N HIS A 183 5.44 -11.07 19.62
CA HIS A 183 4.37 -10.29 20.24
C HIS A 183 4.84 -9.51 21.49
N GLU A 184 5.75 -10.08 22.28
CA GLU A 184 6.37 -9.40 23.44
C GLU A 184 7.29 -8.27 22.97
N PHE A 185 8.08 -8.52 21.92
CA PHE A 185 8.93 -7.51 21.30
C PHE A 185 8.09 -6.32 20.79
N ILE A 186 6.99 -6.59 20.07
CA ILE A 186 6.08 -5.55 19.59
C ILE A 186 5.50 -4.74 20.76
N ASP A 187 5.02 -5.41 21.80
CA ASP A 187 4.46 -4.73 22.97
C ASP A 187 5.49 -3.83 23.67
N LYS A 188 6.71 -4.33 23.85
CA LYS A 188 7.83 -3.59 24.43
C LYS A 188 8.18 -2.34 23.62
N GLU A 189 8.33 -2.46 22.30
CA GLU A 189 8.66 -1.34 21.42
C GLU A 189 7.54 -0.29 21.40
N MET A 190 6.27 -0.73 21.39
CA MET A 190 5.12 0.17 21.46
C MET A 190 5.07 0.93 22.79
N LYS A 191 5.24 0.24 23.94
CA LYS A 191 5.28 0.88 25.27
C LYS A 191 6.41 1.89 25.41
N GLN A 192 7.61 1.53 24.95
CA GLN A 192 8.76 2.43 24.98
C GLN A 192 8.55 3.64 24.07
N GLY A 193 8.01 3.43 22.87
CA GLY A 193 7.66 4.51 21.94
C GLY A 193 6.65 5.49 22.55
N ILE A 194 5.58 4.97 23.16
CA ILE A 194 4.59 5.80 23.87
C ILE A 194 5.26 6.57 25.01
N SER A 195 6.02 5.88 25.86
CA SER A 195 6.66 6.49 27.03
C SER A 195 7.63 7.60 26.66
N ARG A 196 8.39 7.47 25.57
CA ARG A 196 9.26 8.54 25.06
C ARG A 196 8.47 9.72 24.51
N ALA A 197 7.35 9.45 23.85
CA ALA A 197 6.56 10.49 23.18
C ALA A 197 5.70 11.30 24.17
N THR A 198 5.24 10.70 25.28
CA THR A 198 4.40 11.38 26.30
C THR A 198 5.15 11.73 27.58
N SER A 199 6.32 11.13 27.84
CA SER A 199 6.95 11.11 29.18
C SER A 199 6.16 10.34 30.25
N SER A 200 5.22 9.49 29.85
CA SER A 200 4.34 8.71 30.73
C SER A 200 3.93 7.37 30.10
N MET A 201 3.44 6.40 30.87
CA MET A 201 2.89 5.16 30.29
C MET A 201 1.36 5.26 30.24
N GLY A 202 0.78 5.61 29.07
CA GLY A 202 -0.59 5.18 28.77
C GLY A 202 -1.63 6.23 28.40
N LEU A 203 -2.32 6.76 29.40
CA LEU A 203 -3.57 7.51 29.21
C LEU A 203 -3.39 8.82 28.45
N GLU A 204 -2.24 9.48 28.64
CA GLU A 204 -1.89 10.70 27.92
C GLU A 204 -1.72 10.46 26.41
N ALA A 205 -1.51 9.22 25.97
CA ALA A 205 -1.48 8.90 24.54
C ALA A 205 -2.87 8.94 23.88
N GLN A 206 -3.95 9.08 24.66
CA GLN A 206 -5.30 9.37 24.18
C GLN A 206 -5.62 10.88 24.18
N ASP A 207 -4.72 11.72 24.71
CA ASP A 207 -4.93 13.16 24.75
C ASP A 207 -5.01 13.74 23.32
N PRO A 208 -6.01 14.59 23.00
CA PRO A 208 -6.15 15.18 21.68
C PRO A 208 -4.93 15.98 21.21
N LYS A 209 -4.19 16.64 22.12
CA LYS A 209 -2.97 17.38 21.76
C LYS A 209 -1.84 16.41 21.43
N PHE A 210 -1.72 15.31 22.16
CA PHE A 210 -0.77 14.25 21.81
C PHE A 210 -1.08 13.68 20.42
N MET A 211 -2.34 13.31 20.15
CA MET A 211 -2.73 12.76 18.85
C MET A 211 -2.51 13.73 17.69
N SER A 212 -2.71 15.04 17.93
CA SER A 212 -2.39 16.08 16.96
C SER A 212 -0.88 16.18 16.68
N LYS A 213 -0.03 16.10 17.72
CA LYS A 213 1.43 16.08 17.55
C LYS A 213 1.89 14.82 16.81
N LEU A 214 1.41 13.64 17.22
CA LEU A 214 1.71 12.38 16.54
C LEU A 214 1.33 12.44 15.06
N SER A 215 0.17 13.00 14.73
CA SER A 215 -0.28 13.16 13.35
C SER A 215 0.69 13.99 12.51
N LYS A 216 1.18 15.12 13.06
CA LYS A 216 2.19 15.96 12.40
C LYS A 216 3.51 15.22 12.18
N GLU A 217 3.98 14.50 13.19
CA GLU A 217 5.22 13.73 13.07
C GLU A 217 5.10 12.57 12.07
N ILE A 218 3.92 11.95 11.96
CA ILE A 218 3.64 10.97 10.90
C ILE A 218 3.65 11.63 9.52
N GLU A 219 3.11 12.83 9.37
CA GLU A 219 3.19 13.57 8.11
C GLU A 219 4.65 13.89 7.71
N VAL A 220 5.49 14.30 8.67
CA VAL A 220 6.92 14.50 8.48
C VAL A 220 7.58 13.20 8.02
N PHE A 221 7.35 12.10 8.75
CA PHE A 221 7.84 10.77 8.39
C PHE A 221 7.47 10.38 6.96
N ARG A 222 6.20 10.58 6.58
CA ARG A 222 5.70 10.19 5.25
C ARG A 222 6.28 11.06 4.13
N SER A 223 6.55 12.32 4.42
CA SER A 223 7.03 13.31 3.44
C SER A 223 8.54 13.27 3.25
N THR A 224 9.29 13.09 4.33
CA THR A 224 10.76 13.27 4.36
C THR A 224 11.52 12.05 4.88
N GLY A 225 10.82 11.05 5.41
CA GLY A 225 11.42 9.87 6.04
C GLY A 225 11.71 10.09 7.53
N MET A 226 12.37 9.11 8.17
CA MET A 226 12.60 9.09 9.62
C MET A 226 13.67 10.09 10.10
N GLY A 227 14.41 10.73 9.18
CA GLY A 227 15.48 11.68 9.50
C GLY A 227 14.97 12.88 10.30
N ASP A 228 13.91 13.51 9.80
CA ASP A 228 13.42 14.81 10.27
C ASP A 228 12.31 14.72 11.33
N VAL A 229 11.86 13.51 11.65
CA VAL A 229 10.89 13.23 12.72
C VAL A 229 11.49 13.59 14.09
N ASP A 230 10.69 14.15 15.00
CA ASP A 230 11.11 14.37 16.38
C ASP A 230 11.62 13.07 17.01
N LYS A 231 12.83 13.13 17.61
CA LYS A 231 13.49 12.00 18.27
C LYS A 231 12.60 11.24 19.27
N ASN A 232 11.68 11.94 19.93
CA ASN A 232 10.77 11.35 20.92
C ASN A 232 9.66 10.50 20.27
N PHE A 233 9.33 10.78 19.00
CA PHE A 233 8.29 10.08 18.24
C PHE A 233 8.83 8.96 17.33
N LYS A 234 10.14 8.97 17.01
CA LYS A 234 10.74 7.99 16.07
C LYS A 234 10.42 6.53 16.41
N GLN A 235 10.57 6.16 17.69
CA GLN A 235 10.33 4.77 18.11
C GLN A 235 8.84 4.40 17.99
N LEU A 236 7.93 5.29 18.38
CA LEU A 236 6.49 5.06 18.23
C LEU A 236 6.08 4.94 16.76
N ILE A 237 6.56 5.83 15.90
CA ILE A 237 6.26 5.80 14.46
C ILE A 237 6.81 4.51 13.83
N ASN A 238 8.03 4.09 14.18
CA ASN A 238 8.59 2.81 13.73
C ASN A 238 7.73 1.61 14.18
N GLY A 239 7.25 1.60 15.43
CA GLY A 239 6.36 0.54 15.92
C GLY A 239 5.04 0.50 15.15
N LEU A 240 4.40 1.67 14.97
CA LEU A 240 3.14 1.79 14.25
C LEU A 240 3.25 1.40 12.77
N ASP A 241 4.36 1.74 12.11
CA ASP A 241 4.61 1.44 10.70
C ASP A 241 5.10 0.00 10.48
N SER A 242 6.16 -0.40 11.17
CA SER A 242 6.88 -1.65 10.89
C SER A 242 6.36 -2.86 11.66
N LEU A 243 5.78 -2.66 12.85
CA LEU A 243 5.39 -3.74 13.76
C LEU A 243 3.88 -3.97 13.82
N MET A 244 3.07 -2.92 13.62
CA MET A 244 1.60 -2.97 13.69
C MET A 244 0.92 -2.92 12.32
N GLU A 245 1.68 -2.86 11.22
CA GLU A 245 1.12 -3.03 9.87
C GLU A 245 0.98 -4.51 9.54
N THR A 246 -0.27 -4.94 9.32
CA THR A 246 -0.55 -6.21 8.68
C THR A 246 -0.76 -6.04 7.17
N PRO A 247 -0.44 -7.06 6.37
CA PRO A 247 -0.65 -7.03 4.93
C PRO A 247 -2.14 -6.85 4.59
N PHE A 248 -2.42 -5.91 3.70
CA PHE A 248 -3.77 -5.55 3.27
C PHE A 248 -4.29 -6.52 2.21
N ALA A 249 -5.46 -7.13 2.43
CA ALA A 249 -6.00 -8.15 1.54
C ALA A 249 -6.93 -7.60 0.44
N ASN A 250 -7.56 -6.43 0.70
CA ASN A 250 -8.70 -5.90 -0.05
C ASN A 250 -8.35 -4.66 -0.87
N SER A 251 -7.47 -4.77 -1.86
CA SER A 251 -7.49 -3.77 -2.93
C SER A 251 -8.64 -4.14 -3.86
N ASP A 252 -9.82 -3.55 -3.66
CA ASP A 252 -10.90 -3.64 -4.64
C ASP A 252 -10.45 -2.98 -5.95
N ASP A 253 -10.99 -3.45 -7.08
CA ASP A 253 -10.65 -2.90 -8.39
C ASP A 253 -11.37 -1.57 -8.60
N ILE A 254 -10.58 -0.51 -8.76
CA ILE A 254 -11.11 0.83 -8.96
C ILE A 254 -11.96 0.94 -10.22
N GLU A 255 -11.66 0.17 -11.26
CA GLU A 255 -12.45 0.16 -12.51
C GLU A 255 -13.85 -0.41 -12.26
N LYS A 256 -13.95 -1.42 -11.41
CA LYS A 256 -15.21 -2.05 -11.02
C LYS A 256 -16.04 -1.13 -10.12
N GLU A 257 -15.43 -0.51 -9.11
CA GLU A 257 -16.13 0.44 -8.24
C GLU A 257 -16.60 1.68 -9.01
N LEU A 258 -15.77 2.22 -9.90
CA LEU A 258 -16.17 3.32 -10.80
C LEU A 258 -17.28 2.91 -11.75
N SER A 259 -17.23 1.70 -12.32
CA SER A 259 -18.28 1.18 -13.21
C SER A 259 -19.63 1.07 -12.49
N ARG A 260 -19.64 0.64 -11.22
CA ARG A 260 -20.84 0.64 -10.38
C ARG A 260 -21.32 2.07 -10.11
N ALA A 261 -20.41 2.99 -9.78
CA ALA A 261 -20.77 4.38 -9.57
C ALA A 261 -21.37 5.01 -10.84
N PHE A 262 -20.81 4.79 -12.03
CA PHE A 262 -21.34 5.30 -13.30
C PHE A 262 -22.74 4.78 -13.63
N THR A 263 -23.07 3.55 -13.22
CA THR A 263 -24.38 2.92 -13.49
C THR A 263 -25.39 3.05 -12.35
N ALA A 264 -24.98 3.54 -11.18
CA ALA A 264 -25.85 3.74 -10.03
C ALA A 264 -27.03 4.69 -10.33
N LYS A 265 -28.26 4.25 -10.01
CA LYS A 265 -29.48 5.03 -10.20
C LYS A 265 -29.90 5.67 -8.88
N ASN A 266 -29.37 6.85 -8.60
CA ASN A 266 -29.71 7.63 -7.42
C ASN A 266 -30.74 8.72 -7.76
N SER A 267 -31.61 9.03 -6.81
CA SER A 267 -32.67 10.03 -6.99
C SER A 267 -32.09 11.38 -7.37
N ALA A 268 -32.45 11.88 -8.56
CA ALA A 268 -32.06 13.21 -8.99
C ALA A 268 -32.80 14.28 -8.19
N ASN A 269 -32.13 15.40 -7.90
CA ASN A 269 -32.75 16.57 -7.31
C ASN A 269 -33.61 17.32 -8.34
N ALA A 270 -34.28 18.40 -7.92
CA ALA A 270 -35.16 19.20 -8.78
C ALA A 270 -34.46 19.80 -10.02
N LEU A 271 -33.14 19.89 -10.01
CA LEU A 271 -32.31 20.40 -11.12
C LEU A 271 -31.73 19.27 -11.98
N GLY A 272 -32.14 18.03 -11.73
CA GLY A 272 -31.73 16.84 -12.48
C GLY A 272 -30.40 16.25 -12.02
N TYR A 273 -29.78 16.73 -10.96
CA TYR A 273 -28.48 16.23 -10.48
C TYR A 273 -28.62 15.07 -9.49
N SER A 274 -27.76 14.06 -9.63
CA SER A 274 -27.55 13.00 -8.62
C SER A 274 -26.06 12.76 -8.41
N THR A 275 -25.69 12.12 -7.30
CA THR A 275 -24.30 11.75 -7.02
C THR A 275 -24.19 10.28 -6.66
N SER A 276 -23.04 9.67 -6.92
CA SER A 276 -22.67 8.31 -6.54
C SER A 276 -21.19 8.26 -6.22
N THR A 277 -20.73 7.30 -5.43
CA THR A 277 -19.34 7.23 -4.96
C THR A 277 -18.66 5.94 -5.41
N ALA A 278 -17.33 5.99 -5.57
CA ALA A 278 -16.47 4.83 -5.75
C ALA A 278 -15.27 4.96 -4.80
N GLN A 279 -14.87 3.87 -4.16
CA GLN A 279 -13.80 3.85 -3.17
C GLN A 279 -13.02 2.54 -3.29
N THR A 280 -11.70 2.62 -3.39
CA THR A 280 -10.81 1.44 -3.36
C THR A 280 -9.50 1.76 -2.68
N GLY A 281 -9.22 1.15 -1.53
CA GLY A 281 -7.95 1.38 -0.83
C GLY A 281 -7.73 2.87 -0.54
N ASP A 282 -6.74 3.48 -1.19
CA ASP A 282 -6.38 4.91 -1.07
C ASP A 282 -7.15 5.86 -2.00
N ASP A 283 -7.89 5.34 -2.97
CA ASP A 283 -8.59 6.13 -3.98
C ASP A 283 -10.06 6.36 -3.63
N LEU A 284 -10.51 7.62 -3.65
CA LEU A 284 -11.89 8.02 -3.44
C LEU A 284 -12.41 8.85 -4.62
N PHE A 285 -13.64 8.59 -5.06
CA PHE A 285 -14.27 9.32 -6.16
C PHE A 285 -15.74 9.61 -5.86
N ILE A 286 -16.18 10.81 -6.27
CA ILE A 286 -17.59 11.19 -6.33
C ILE A 286 -17.94 11.45 -7.79
N VAL A 287 -18.88 10.67 -8.31
CA VAL A 287 -19.45 10.83 -9.65
C VAL A 287 -20.72 11.67 -9.52
N ILE A 288 -20.76 12.80 -10.22
CA ILE A 288 -21.91 13.70 -10.29
C ILE A 288 -22.56 13.52 -11.67
N LYS A 289 -23.85 13.26 -11.67
CA LYS A 289 -24.65 13.01 -12.87
C LYS A 289 -25.71 14.06 -13.05
N LYS A 290 -26.12 14.30 -14.29
CA LYS A 290 -27.28 15.12 -14.66
C LYS A 290 -28.17 14.31 -15.60
N GLY A 291 -29.35 13.92 -15.15
CA GLY A 291 -30.12 12.86 -15.80
C GLY A 291 -29.32 11.55 -15.79
N ASP A 292 -29.20 10.90 -16.95
CA ASP A 292 -28.46 9.65 -17.12
C ASP A 292 -26.97 9.85 -17.49
N GLY A 293 -26.55 11.10 -17.73
CA GLY A 293 -25.18 11.43 -18.11
C GLY A 293 -24.28 11.70 -16.89
N VAL A 294 -23.02 11.27 -16.96
CA VAL A 294 -21.99 11.71 -16.02
C VAL A 294 -21.60 13.13 -16.41
N GLU A 295 -21.86 14.09 -15.53
CA GLU A 295 -21.49 15.50 -15.72
C GLU A 295 -20.03 15.71 -15.29
N LYS A 296 -19.64 15.12 -14.16
CA LYS A 296 -18.37 15.41 -13.50
C LYS A 296 -17.92 14.27 -12.59
N ILE A 297 -16.61 14.03 -12.50
CA ILE A 297 -16.02 13.12 -11.52
C ILE A 297 -15.08 13.91 -10.64
N VAL A 298 -15.35 13.95 -9.35
CA VAL A 298 -14.46 14.52 -8.35
C VAL A 298 -13.58 13.41 -7.80
N GLY A 299 -12.31 13.43 -8.18
CA GLY A 299 -11.30 12.56 -7.56
C GLY A 299 -10.87 13.16 -6.22
N ALA A 300 -10.76 12.31 -5.22
CA ALA A 300 -10.38 12.66 -3.86
C ALA A 300 -9.18 11.80 -3.48
N ASP A 301 -7.99 12.40 -3.45
CA ASP A 301 -6.89 11.80 -2.72
C ASP A 301 -7.12 12.03 -1.23
N ALA A 302 -7.18 10.94 -0.46
CA ALA A 302 -7.35 10.95 0.98
C ALA A 302 -6.03 11.33 1.65
N ARG A 303 -5.63 12.60 1.57
CA ARG A 303 -4.51 13.09 2.36
C ARG A 303 -4.87 12.94 3.83
N GLY A 304 -4.07 12.12 4.51
CA GLY A 304 -4.34 11.73 5.89
C GLY A 304 -4.54 10.24 6.06
N LEU A 305 -4.83 9.44 5.02
CA LEU A 305 -5.01 7.98 5.18
C LEU A 305 -3.80 7.30 5.84
N GLY A 306 -2.59 7.72 5.47
CA GLY A 306 -1.38 7.24 6.12
C GLY A 306 -1.26 7.61 7.60
N VAL A 307 -1.71 8.82 7.95
CA VAL A 307 -1.79 9.29 9.34
C VAL A 307 -2.85 8.48 10.07
N THR A 308 -4.07 8.40 9.53
CA THR A 308 -5.20 7.65 10.08
C THR A 308 -4.85 6.19 10.30
N ASN A 309 -4.21 5.52 9.34
CA ASN A 309 -3.78 4.13 9.49
C ASN A 309 -2.84 3.92 10.68
N MET A 310 -1.94 4.87 10.95
CA MET A 310 -1.00 4.77 12.06
C MET A 310 -1.63 5.20 13.38
N THR A 311 -2.47 6.24 13.39
CA THR A 311 -3.16 6.70 14.60
C THR A 311 -4.23 5.71 15.06
N THR A 312 -4.96 5.06 14.15
CA THR A 312 -5.91 4.00 14.52
C THR A 312 -5.20 2.78 15.09
N ARG A 313 -4.03 2.39 14.56
CA ARG A 313 -3.20 1.33 15.16
C ARG A 313 -2.84 1.65 16.60
N LEU A 314 -2.49 2.90 16.90
CA LEU A 314 -2.22 3.31 18.28
C LEU A 314 -3.48 3.21 19.15
N THR A 315 -4.63 3.71 18.66
CA THR A 315 -5.88 3.67 19.43
C THR A 315 -6.29 2.23 19.77
N GLU A 316 -6.22 1.33 18.80
CA GLU A 316 -6.56 -0.09 19.00
C GLU A 316 -5.54 -0.80 19.89
N TYR A 317 -4.27 -0.46 19.78
CA TYR A 317 -3.24 -0.93 20.71
C TYR A 317 -3.59 -0.52 22.15
N LEU A 318 -3.84 0.77 22.39
CA LEU A 318 -4.18 1.30 23.72
C LEU A 318 -5.46 0.68 24.30
N SER A 319 -6.46 0.38 23.47
CA SER A 319 -7.69 -0.27 23.94
C SER A 319 -7.48 -1.70 24.40
N VAL A 320 -6.56 -2.43 23.77
CA VAL A 320 -6.20 -3.81 24.14
C VAL A 320 -5.28 -3.84 25.36
N THR A 321 -4.36 -2.89 25.48
CA THR A 321 -3.40 -2.86 26.58
C THR A 321 -3.90 -2.13 27.83
N GLY A 322 -5.12 -1.59 27.79
CA GLY A 322 -5.69 -0.79 28.89
C GLY A 322 -4.84 0.43 29.25
N GLY A 323 -4.16 1.03 28.26
CA GLY A 323 -3.20 2.09 28.52
C GLY A 323 -1.87 1.65 29.17
N GLY A 324 -1.47 0.39 29.08
CA GLY A 324 -0.10 -0.05 29.40
C GLY A 324 0.03 -1.15 30.47
N ALA A 325 -1.07 -1.60 31.06
CA ALA A 325 -1.06 -2.61 32.12
C ALA A 325 -1.00 -4.06 31.59
N SER A 326 -1.62 -4.35 30.44
CA SER A 326 -1.57 -5.66 29.77
C SER A 326 -0.82 -5.53 28.44
N GLY A 327 0.08 -6.46 28.13
CA GLY A 327 0.69 -6.56 26.81
C GLY A 327 -0.08 -7.53 25.90
N PHE A 328 0.32 -7.61 24.63
CA PHE A 328 -0.12 -8.70 23.76
C PHE A 328 0.28 -10.06 24.34
N LYS A 329 -0.61 -11.05 24.24
CA LYS A 329 -0.36 -12.44 24.71
C LYS A 329 0.04 -13.38 23.58
N SER A 330 -0.16 -12.97 22.33
CA SER A 330 0.12 -13.79 21.15
C SER A 330 0.14 -12.95 19.88
N MET A 331 0.71 -13.51 18.80
CA MET A 331 0.62 -12.89 17.47
C MET A 331 -0.81 -12.80 16.95
N THR A 332 -1.68 -13.75 17.30
CA THR A 332 -3.12 -13.70 16.95
C THR A 332 -3.77 -12.43 17.45
N GLU A 333 -3.41 -11.98 18.66
CA GLU A 333 -3.91 -10.73 19.24
C GLU A 333 -3.38 -9.50 18.49
N VAL A 334 -2.07 -9.47 18.19
CA VAL A 334 -1.44 -8.42 17.35
C VAL A 334 -2.17 -8.28 16.01
N PHE A 335 -2.46 -9.41 15.34
CA PHE A 335 -3.13 -9.40 14.04
C PHE A 335 -4.59 -8.96 14.14
N LYS A 336 -5.30 -9.38 15.19
CA LYS A 336 -6.66 -8.94 15.45
C LYS A 336 -6.72 -7.43 15.67
N THR A 337 -5.81 -6.89 16.48
CA THR A 337 -5.69 -5.44 16.73
C THR A 337 -5.36 -4.67 15.46
N SER A 338 -4.40 -5.16 14.66
CA SER A 338 -4.02 -4.53 13.39
C SER A 338 -5.17 -4.54 12.38
N LYS A 339 -5.93 -5.63 12.30
CA LYS A 339 -7.15 -5.73 11.48
C LYS A 339 -8.25 -4.78 11.97
N GLY A 340 -8.43 -4.66 13.29
CA GLY A 340 -9.36 -3.69 13.89
C GLY A 340 -9.01 -2.25 13.49
N ALA A 341 -7.72 -1.91 13.52
CA ALA A 341 -7.23 -0.59 13.14
C ALA A 341 -7.48 -0.26 11.66
N MET A 342 -7.32 -1.25 10.77
CA MET A 342 -7.64 -1.13 9.35
C MET A 342 -9.14 -0.88 9.15
N LEU A 343 -10.01 -1.68 9.76
CA LEU A 343 -11.46 -1.50 9.67
C LEU A 343 -11.91 -0.13 10.22
N LYS A 344 -11.22 0.39 11.24
CA LYS A 344 -11.49 1.72 11.77
C LYS A 344 -11.04 2.82 10.80
N ALA A 345 -9.88 2.67 10.17
CA ALA A 345 -9.42 3.61 9.14
C ALA A 345 -10.36 3.62 7.92
N ASP A 346 -10.80 2.44 7.46
CA ASP A 346 -11.76 2.31 6.36
C ASP A 346 -13.09 3.03 6.69
N LYS A 347 -13.61 2.87 7.91
CA LYS A 347 -14.82 3.60 8.36
C LYS A 347 -14.63 5.12 8.40
N LEU A 348 -13.45 5.60 8.82
CA LEU A 348 -13.14 7.04 8.82
C LEU A 348 -13.04 7.59 7.40
N MET A 349 -12.51 6.80 6.48
CA MET A 349 -12.46 7.11 5.06
C MET A 349 -13.87 7.19 4.45
N GLU A 350 -14.72 6.20 4.73
CA GLU A 350 -16.14 6.20 4.33
C GLU A 350 -16.89 7.41 4.91
N LYS A 351 -16.68 7.72 6.21
CA LYS A 351 -17.24 8.91 6.87
C LYS A 351 -16.81 10.18 6.15
N SER A 352 -15.53 10.30 5.82
CA SER A 352 -14.96 11.46 5.12
C SER A 352 -15.59 11.65 3.74
N LEU A 353 -15.67 10.57 2.95
CA LEU A 353 -16.28 10.57 1.62
C LEU A 353 -17.78 10.88 1.68
N SER A 354 -18.52 10.26 2.59
CA SER A 354 -19.94 10.51 2.81
C SER A 354 -20.20 11.97 3.19
N THR A 355 -19.44 12.51 4.15
CA THR A 355 -19.57 13.90 4.61
C THR A 355 -19.33 14.88 3.46
N TYR A 356 -18.31 14.63 2.63
CA TYR A 356 -18.05 15.48 1.47
C TYR A 356 -19.14 15.37 0.41
N ASN A 357 -19.62 14.15 0.13
CA ASN A 357 -20.74 13.94 -0.77
C ASN A 357 -22.02 14.64 -0.27
N ASP A 358 -22.32 14.62 1.02
CA ASP A 358 -23.48 15.29 1.60
C ASP A 358 -23.42 16.81 1.44
N ILE A 359 -22.24 17.40 1.58
CA ILE A 359 -22.02 18.82 1.28
C ILE A 359 -22.28 19.08 -0.19
N ILE A 360 -21.69 18.29 -1.10
CA ILE A 360 -21.92 18.45 -2.56
C ILE A 360 -23.42 18.35 -2.89
N VAL A 361 -24.12 17.33 -2.38
CA VAL A 361 -25.55 17.14 -2.58
C VAL A 361 -26.35 18.34 -2.07
N LYS A 362 -25.97 18.91 -0.91
CA LYS A 362 -26.62 20.10 -0.35
C LYS A 362 -26.38 21.33 -1.21
N GLU A 363 -25.15 21.57 -1.67
CA GLU A 363 -24.84 22.71 -2.52
C GLU A 363 -25.48 22.57 -3.92
N LEU A 364 -25.56 21.34 -4.46
CA LEU A 364 -26.27 21.05 -5.72
C LEU A 364 -27.78 21.32 -5.64
N LYS A 365 -28.41 21.23 -4.46
CA LYS A 365 -29.82 21.62 -4.27
C LYS A 365 -30.03 23.13 -4.35
N ASN A 366 -29.01 23.91 -3.99
CA ASN A 366 -29.02 25.37 -4.01
C ASN A 366 -28.36 25.94 -5.28
N ALA A 367 -28.15 25.08 -6.28
CA ALA A 367 -27.49 25.41 -7.54
C ALA A 367 -28.34 26.40 -8.35
N ASN A 368 -28.18 27.69 -8.09
CA ASN A 368 -28.61 28.73 -9.02
C ASN A 368 -27.79 28.63 -10.33
N ALA A 369 -28.04 29.53 -11.29
CA ALA A 369 -27.41 29.59 -12.62
C ALA A 369 -25.85 29.65 -12.68
N LYS A 370 -25.14 29.53 -11.55
CA LYS A 370 -23.67 29.71 -11.42
C LYS A 370 -22.83 28.48 -11.83
N GLY A 371 -23.44 27.40 -12.31
CA GLY A 371 -22.73 26.23 -12.82
C GLY A 371 -22.11 25.31 -11.76
N ILE A 372 -21.74 24.08 -12.16
CA ILE A 372 -21.26 23.01 -11.26
C ILE A 372 -19.90 23.32 -10.61
N ASP A 373 -19.03 24.07 -11.28
CA ASP A 373 -17.70 24.42 -10.75
C ASP A 373 -17.77 25.33 -9.54
N HIS A 374 -18.65 26.33 -9.58
CA HIS A 374 -18.85 27.24 -8.47
C HIS A 374 -19.36 26.49 -7.23
N ILE A 375 -20.25 25.52 -7.44
CA ILE A 375 -20.81 24.66 -6.39
C ILE A 375 -19.74 23.80 -5.75
N LEU A 376 -18.88 23.20 -6.57
CA LEU A 376 -17.77 22.39 -6.07
C LEU A 376 -16.72 23.22 -5.32
N GLY A 377 -16.44 24.45 -5.77
CA GLY A 377 -15.60 25.39 -5.02
C GLY A 377 -16.14 25.65 -3.62
N ILE A 378 -17.44 25.98 -3.51
CA ILE A 378 -18.11 26.19 -2.22
C ILE A 378 -18.09 24.91 -1.36
N ALA A 379 -18.38 23.76 -1.96
CA ALA A 379 -18.38 22.48 -1.25
C ALA A 379 -16.99 22.12 -0.71
N HIS A 380 -15.94 22.35 -1.50
CA HIS A 380 -14.55 22.13 -1.10
C HIS A 380 -14.14 23.06 0.06
N GLU A 381 -14.45 24.36 -0.02
CA GLU A 381 -14.18 25.30 1.07
C GLU A 381 -14.91 24.94 2.36
N LYS A 382 -16.18 24.53 2.27
CA LYS A 382 -16.96 24.10 3.43
C LYS A 382 -16.38 22.82 4.06
N TYR A 383 -16.00 21.85 3.24
CA TYR A 383 -15.39 20.63 3.71
C TYR A 383 -14.01 20.88 4.35
N ALA A 384 -13.17 21.71 3.73
CA ALA A 384 -11.87 22.08 4.29
C ALA A 384 -11.99 22.68 5.71
N LYS A 385 -12.96 23.57 5.93
CA LYS A 385 -13.27 24.11 7.26
C LYS A 385 -13.75 23.05 8.25
N MET A 386 -14.46 22.01 7.79
CA MET A 386 -14.86 20.90 8.66
C MET A 386 -13.67 20.02 9.04
N VAL A 387 -12.75 19.75 8.11
CA VAL A 387 -11.52 18.99 8.37
C VAL A 387 -10.63 19.69 9.39
N GLU A 388 -10.60 21.03 9.39
CA GLU A 388 -9.88 21.82 10.42
C GLU A 388 -10.48 21.65 11.83
N LEU A 389 -11.75 21.28 11.93
CA LEU A 389 -12.50 21.19 13.19
C LEU A 389 -12.73 19.74 13.66
N ASP A 390 -12.75 18.77 12.74
CA ASP A 390 -12.96 17.35 13.03
C ASP A 390 -11.72 16.53 12.61
N PRO A 391 -10.89 16.06 13.58
CA PRO A 391 -9.70 15.26 13.29
C PRO A 391 -10.03 13.85 12.77
N GLU A 392 -11.29 13.43 12.77
CA GLU A 392 -11.74 12.19 12.17
C GLU A 392 -12.01 12.31 10.65
N LEU A 393 -12.00 13.53 10.11
CA LEU A 393 -12.17 13.77 8.67
C LEU A 393 -10.81 13.83 7.97
N MET A 394 -10.67 13.07 6.89
CA MET A 394 -9.49 13.13 6.01
C MET A 394 -9.57 14.36 5.12
N GLN A 395 -8.42 14.95 4.77
CA GLN A 395 -8.42 16.02 3.78
C GLN A 395 -8.67 15.41 2.40
N ILE A 396 -9.76 15.82 1.76
CA ILE A 396 -10.04 15.46 0.37
C ILE A 396 -9.33 16.46 -0.51
N ARG A 397 -8.24 16.03 -1.15
CA ARG A 397 -7.60 16.80 -2.21
C ARG A 397 -8.37 16.55 -3.49
N GLY A 398 -9.28 17.48 -3.74
CA GLY A 398 -10.35 17.36 -4.73
C GLY A 398 -10.09 18.17 -5.98
N GLY A 399 -10.74 17.72 -7.03
CA GLY A 399 -10.82 18.39 -8.32
C GLY A 399 -11.52 17.47 -9.30
N ALA A 400 -11.85 18.02 -10.46
CA ALA A 400 -12.86 17.47 -11.32
C ALA A 400 -12.34 17.15 -12.73
N ILE A 401 -12.75 16.00 -13.26
CA ILE A 401 -12.75 15.75 -14.69
C ILE A 401 -13.99 16.44 -15.28
N ASP A 402 -13.78 17.33 -16.26
CA ASP A 402 -14.85 17.98 -17.02
C ASP A 402 -15.20 17.22 -18.31
N ASP A 403 -16.35 17.57 -18.89
CA ASP A 403 -16.80 17.12 -20.20
C ASP A 403 -16.68 15.60 -20.36
N CYS A 404 -17.31 14.87 -19.44
CA CYS A 404 -17.26 13.41 -19.39
C CYS A 404 -17.95 12.77 -20.62
N GLY A 405 -18.86 13.47 -21.31
CA GLY A 405 -19.60 12.92 -22.44
C GLY A 405 -20.49 11.72 -22.04
N PRO A 406 -21.19 11.08 -22.98
CA PRO A 406 -22.12 9.99 -22.65
C PRO A 406 -21.45 8.60 -22.53
N ASP A 407 -20.20 8.46 -22.96
CA ASP A 407 -19.53 7.14 -23.02
C ASP A 407 -18.75 6.84 -21.74
N ASN A 408 -19.36 6.03 -20.86
CA ASN A 408 -18.76 5.55 -19.62
C ASN A 408 -17.41 4.84 -19.83
N LYS A 409 -17.20 4.17 -20.97
CA LYS A 409 -15.92 3.50 -21.26
C LYS A 409 -14.82 4.51 -21.56
N LEU A 410 -15.15 5.59 -22.27
CA LEU A 410 -14.22 6.68 -22.54
C LEU A 410 -13.87 7.47 -21.26
N ILE A 411 -14.85 7.68 -20.39
CA ILE A 411 -14.64 8.29 -19.06
C ILE A 411 -13.74 7.41 -18.21
N MET A 412 -14.01 6.10 -18.14
CA MET A 412 -13.19 5.14 -17.41
C MET A 412 -11.75 5.12 -17.94
N ASN A 413 -11.57 5.08 -19.26
CA ASN A 413 -10.24 5.18 -19.87
C ASN A 413 -9.52 6.49 -19.51
N ARG A 414 -10.23 7.61 -19.40
CA ARG A 414 -9.66 8.90 -18.96
C ARG A 414 -9.26 8.86 -17.49
N VAL A 415 -10.13 8.36 -16.59
CA VAL A 415 -9.81 8.21 -15.16
C VAL A 415 -8.61 7.26 -14.99
N THR A 416 -8.64 6.09 -15.63
CA THR A 416 -7.56 5.11 -15.63
C THR A 416 -6.28 5.71 -16.22
N ALA A 417 -6.34 6.48 -17.31
CA ALA A 417 -5.17 7.14 -17.88
C ALA A 417 -4.59 8.20 -16.94
N ILE A 418 -5.44 9.04 -16.31
CA ILE A 418 -5.02 10.05 -15.34
C ILE A 418 -4.40 9.39 -14.11
N HIS A 419 -5.07 8.40 -13.52
CA HIS A 419 -4.58 7.63 -12.38
C HIS A 419 -3.25 6.94 -12.73
N ASN A 420 -3.17 6.23 -13.87
CA ASN A 420 -1.93 5.60 -14.34
C ASN A 420 -0.83 6.62 -14.64
N ARG A 421 -1.17 7.82 -15.11
CA ARG A 421 -0.22 8.90 -15.39
C ARG A 421 0.28 9.56 -14.11
N LEU A 422 -0.57 9.69 -13.08
CA LEU A 422 -0.13 10.06 -11.74
C LEU A 422 0.80 9.03 -11.16
N LYS A 423 0.38 7.76 -11.18
CA LYS A 423 1.28 6.68 -10.83
C LYS A 423 2.52 6.81 -11.69
N LEU A 424 2.50 7.09 -13.00
CA LEU A 424 3.71 7.33 -13.81
C LEU A 424 4.58 8.53 -13.38
N PHE A 425 3.99 9.63 -12.91
CA PHE A 425 4.73 10.77 -12.37
C PHE A 425 5.32 10.50 -10.99
N GLU A 426 4.61 9.78 -10.13
CA GLU A 426 5.14 9.18 -8.90
C GLU A 426 6.26 8.18 -9.25
N LYS A 427 6.04 7.32 -10.25
CA LYS A 427 7.02 6.41 -10.87
C LYS A 427 8.13 7.18 -11.60
N ALA A 428 8.13 8.52 -11.67
CA ALA A 428 9.22 9.33 -12.21
C ALA A 428 9.91 10.17 -11.12
N GLY A 429 9.48 10.08 -9.86
CA GLY A 429 10.01 10.84 -8.73
C GLY A 429 9.59 12.31 -8.72
N LEU A 430 8.48 12.68 -9.40
CA LEU A 430 7.93 14.03 -9.43
C LEU A 430 6.95 14.29 -8.26
N ASP A 431 7.22 13.69 -7.10
CA ASP A 431 6.43 13.88 -5.89
C ASP A 431 6.57 15.33 -5.38
N GLY A 432 5.46 15.98 -5.08
CA GLY A 432 5.43 17.28 -4.38
C GLY A 432 5.19 18.52 -5.22
N ILE A 433 5.32 18.50 -6.56
CA ILE A 433 4.98 19.67 -7.39
C ILE A 433 3.46 19.80 -7.57
N PHE A 434 2.71 18.69 -7.50
CA PHE A 434 1.33 18.61 -7.97
C PHE A 434 0.30 18.25 -6.88
N GLY A 435 0.70 18.27 -5.61
CA GLY A 435 -0.20 17.93 -4.51
C GLY A 435 -0.95 16.62 -4.74
N ALA A 436 -0.24 15.53 -5.09
CA ALA A 436 -0.69 14.14 -5.18
C ALA A 436 -2.21 13.94 -5.34
N SER A 437 -2.76 14.38 -6.47
CA SER A 437 -4.15 14.14 -6.83
C SER A 437 -4.26 13.99 -8.34
N CYS A 438 -5.29 13.29 -8.82
CA CYS A 438 -5.72 13.14 -10.22
C CYS A 438 -5.67 14.41 -11.10
N LEU A 439 -5.47 15.57 -10.48
CA LEU A 439 -5.88 16.88 -10.96
C LEU A 439 -4.71 17.76 -11.34
N GLY A 440 -3.59 17.65 -10.62
CA GLY A 440 -2.35 18.28 -11.06
C GLY A 440 -1.89 17.73 -12.41
N THR A 441 -2.22 16.46 -12.70
CA THR A 441 -1.93 15.79 -13.98
C THR A 441 -2.84 16.25 -15.11
N GLU A 442 -4.15 16.36 -14.88
CA GLU A 442 -5.10 16.87 -15.89
C GLU A 442 -4.85 18.35 -16.23
N TYR A 443 -4.59 19.19 -15.23
CA TYR A 443 -4.25 20.60 -15.42
C TYR A 443 -3.03 20.79 -16.35
N LEU A 444 -1.99 19.97 -16.18
CA LEU A 444 -0.77 20.02 -17.00
C LEU A 444 -0.97 19.54 -18.44
N LEU A 445 -1.81 18.52 -18.65
CA LEU A 445 -2.16 18.04 -20.00
C LEU A 445 -2.88 19.14 -20.77
N ARG A 446 -3.86 19.80 -20.14
CA ARG A 446 -4.56 20.95 -20.73
C ARG A 446 -3.63 22.13 -20.99
N LEU A 447 -2.72 22.46 -20.07
CA LEU A 447 -1.72 23.53 -20.24
C LEU A 447 -0.75 23.27 -21.40
N ARG A 448 -0.48 21.99 -21.71
CA ARG A 448 0.37 21.59 -22.84
C ARG A 448 -0.41 21.30 -24.13
N GLY A 449 -1.71 21.61 -24.17
CA GLY A 449 -2.56 21.40 -25.34
C GLY A 449 -2.81 19.93 -25.68
N LEU A 450 -2.54 19.02 -24.73
CA LEU A 450 -2.79 17.59 -24.88
C LEU A 450 -4.19 17.30 -24.33
N LYS A 451 -5.06 16.73 -25.19
CA LYS A 451 -6.42 16.32 -24.83
C LYS A 451 -6.44 14.93 -24.21
#